data_AF-A0A3L8PYF9-F1
#
_entry.id   AF-A0A3L8PYF9-F1
#
_cell.length_a   1.000
_cell.length_b   1.000
_cell.length_c   1.000
_cell.angle_alpha   90.00
_cell.angle_beta   90.00
_cell.angle_gamma   90.00
#
_symmetry.space_group_name_H-M   'P 1'
#
loop_
_entity.id
_entity.type
_entity.pdbx_description
1 polymer ?
#
loop_
_entity_poly.entity_id
_entity_poly.type
_entity_poly.pdbx_seq_one_letter_code
_entity_poly.pdbx_strand_id
1 'polypeptide(L)'
;LETAISSDVAGMTRCQLSRDIYSTNGKVLLLEKGSHIVGEYQAGLEQGQARIFVLWDRIETPTGVILDLASPGTDNLGRSGHSGYVDGHFGQRFGSAMLLSLIGDVGTYYANKSKGNSNKIQFGDTIGGTKDLASIALQDSIHIKPTLYKNQGEHINVFVARDLDFRSVYELKLSQ
;
A
#
# COMPACT_ATOMS: atom_id res chain seq x y z
N LEU A 1 -5.08 -7.59 -12.09
CA LEU A 1 -4.16 -6.44 -12.09
C LEU A 1 -3.02 -6.77 -13.05
N GLU A 2 -2.57 -5.86 -13.91
CA GLU A 2 -1.46 -6.15 -14.85
C GLU A 2 -0.13 -5.60 -14.37
N THR A 3 -0.14 -4.41 -13.79
CA THR A 3 1.05 -3.76 -13.22
C THR A 3 1.05 -3.91 -11.70
N ALA A 4 2.16 -4.32 -11.12
CA ALA A 4 2.32 -4.31 -9.67
C ALA A 4 2.18 -2.88 -9.12
N ILE A 5 1.70 -2.76 -7.90
CA ILE A 5 1.58 -1.48 -7.19
C ILE A 5 2.54 -1.51 -6.00
N SER A 6 3.34 -0.45 -5.86
CA SER A 6 4.09 -0.15 -4.64
C SER A 6 3.71 1.25 -4.16
N SER A 7 3.34 1.40 -2.89
CA SER A 7 3.07 2.71 -2.29
C SER A 7 4.35 3.54 -2.02
N ASP A 8 5.53 3.08 -2.42
CA ASP A 8 6.77 3.85 -2.27
C ASP A 8 6.72 5.18 -3.05
N VAL A 9 6.20 5.12 -4.27
CA VAL A 9 6.15 6.25 -5.21
C VAL A 9 4.77 6.30 -5.87
N ALA A 10 4.23 7.49 -6.02
CA ALA A 10 2.96 7.71 -6.71
C ALA A 10 3.10 7.31 -8.17
N GLY A 11 2.08 6.71 -8.74
CA GLY A 11 2.17 6.19 -10.09
C GLY A 11 0.84 5.81 -10.69
N MET A 12 0.91 5.35 -11.93
CA MET A 12 -0.22 4.79 -12.63
C MET A 12 -0.17 3.28 -12.58
N THR A 13 -1.35 2.67 -12.63
CA THR A 13 -1.54 1.23 -12.68
C THR A 13 -2.56 0.88 -13.75
N ARG A 14 -2.48 -0.35 -14.25
CA ARG A 14 -3.39 -0.87 -15.25
C ARG A 14 -3.92 -2.23 -14.80
N CYS A 15 -5.20 -2.47 -15.08
CA CYS A 15 -5.78 -3.80 -14.99
C CYS A 15 -6.60 -4.11 -16.22
N GLN A 16 -6.86 -5.40 -16.42
CA GLN A 16 -7.72 -5.91 -17.47
C GLN A 16 -9.00 -6.49 -16.85
N LEU A 17 -10.13 -6.24 -17.50
CA LEU A 17 -11.42 -6.83 -17.14
C LEU A 17 -11.39 -8.35 -17.36
N SER A 18 -11.68 -9.10 -16.30
CA SER A 18 -11.68 -10.57 -16.32
C SER A 18 -12.97 -11.19 -16.85
N ARG A 19 -14.04 -10.39 -16.98
CA ARG A 19 -15.38 -10.84 -17.38
C ARG A 19 -16.14 -9.73 -18.08
N ASP A 20 -17.13 -10.15 -18.86
CA ASP A 20 -18.10 -9.29 -19.51
C ASP A 20 -19.00 -8.59 -18.48
N ILE A 21 -19.23 -7.29 -18.68
CA ILE A 21 -20.13 -6.46 -17.86
C ILE A 21 -21.31 -6.01 -18.70
N TYR A 22 -22.50 -6.34 -18.22
CA TYR A 22 -23.76 -6.06 -18.90
C TYR A 22 -24.44 -4.82 -18.32
N SER A 23 -25.34 -4.25 -19.11
CA SER A 23 -26.30 -3.22 -18.70
C SER A 23 -27.10 -3.61 -17.45
N THR A 24 -27.73 -2.62 -16.81
CA THR A 24 -28.50 -2.80 -15.57
C THR A 24 -29.60 -3.87 -15.67
N ASN A 25 -30.18 -4.07 -16.86
CA ASN A 25 -31.19 -5.10 -17.10
C ASN A 25 -30.61 -6.45 -17.59
N GLY A 26 -29.28 -6.55 -17.70
CA GLY A 26 -28.55 -7.74 -18.13
C GLY A 26 -28.63 -8.06 -19.63
N LYS A 27 -29.26 -7.21 -20.47
CA LYS A 27 -29.54 -7.57 -21.87
C LYS A 27 -28.44 -7.19 -22.85
N VAL A 28 -27.75 -6.09 -22.60
CA VAL A 28 -26.72 -5.54 -23.51
C VAL A 28 -25.36 -5.68 -22.86
N LEU A 29 -24.39 -6.25 -23.58
CA LEU A 29 -22.99 -6.23 -23.20
C LEU A 29 -22.45 -4.80 -23.36
N LEU A 30 -21.96 -4.20 -22.28
CA LEU A 30 -21.47 -2.82 -22.29
C LEU A 30 -19.94 -2.73 -22.23
N LEU A 31 -19.30 -3.62 -21.47
CA LEU A 31 -17.85 -3.71 -21.38
C LEU A 31 -17.43 -5.15 -21.60
N GLU A 32 -16.67 -5.40 -22.66
CA GLU A 32 -16.17 -6.71 -23.00
C GLU A 32 -15.02 -7.12 -22.07
N LYS A 33 -14.92 -8.41 -21.78
CA LYS A 33 -13.71 -9.00 -21.18
C LYS A 33 -12.49 -8.58 -22.01
N GLY A 34 -11.37 -8.32 -21.34
CA GLY A 34 -10.18 -7.82 -22.01
C GLY A 34 -10.09 -6.30 -22.13
N SER A 35 -11.15 -5.55 -21.79
CA SER A 35 -11.09 -4.09 -21.67
C SER A 35 -10.02 -3.67 -20.65
N HIS A 36 -9.26 -2.62 -20.96
CA HIS A 36 -8.20 -2.12 -20.10
C HIS A 36 -8.71 -0.96 -19.26
N ILE A 37 -8.42 -0.99 -17.97
CA ILE A 37 -8.72 0.09 -17.04
C ILE A 37 -7.40 0.68 -16.57
N VAL A 38 -7.27 1.99 -16.67
CA VAL A 38 -6.12 2.75 -16.16
C VAL A 38 -6.56 3.50 -14.91
N GLY A 39 -5.68 3.50 -13.91
CA GLY A 39 -5.89 4.25 -12.69
C GLY A 39 -4.59 4.81 -12.14
N GLU A 40 -4.71 5.67 -11.15
CA GLU A 40 -3.61 6.30 -10.43
C GLU A 40 -3.70 6.02 -8.93
N TYR A 41 -2.54 6.01 -8.29
CA TYR A 41 -2.43 5.82 -6.86
C TYR A 41 -1.35 6.73 -6.29
N GLN A 42 -1.53 7.12 -5.03
CA GLN A 42 -0.63 8.05 -4.36
C GLN A 42 0.48 7.29 -3.60
N ALA A 43 1.60 7.97 -3.42
CA ALA A 43 2.67 7.51 -2.55
C ALA A 43 2.24 7.57 -1.08
N GLY A 44 2.85 6.70 -0.29
CA GLY A 44 2.73 6.66 1.15
C GLY A 44 1.55 5.83 1.62
N LEU A 45 1.80 5.14 2.72
CA LEU A 45 0.81 4.48 3.54
C LEU A 45 0.98 5.03 4.97
N GLU A 46 -0.10 5.37 5.65
CA GLU A 46 0.00 5.79 7.06
C GLU A 46 0.13 4.58 7.98
N GLN A 47 0.72 4.81 9.16
CA GLN A 47 0.82 3.78 10.19
C GLN A 47 -0.59 3.29 10.57
N GLY A 48 -0.79 1.97 10.54
CA GLY A 48 -2.08 1.35 10.84
C GLY A 48 -3.00 1.18 9.62
N GLN A 49 -2.66 1.76 8.47
CA GLN A 49 -3.33 1.45 7.21
C GLN A 49 -2.76 0.16 6.62
N ALA A 50 -3.62 -0.65 6.01
CA ALA A 50 -3.26 -1.90 5.33
C ALA A 50 -3.91 -2.02 3.94
N ARG A 51 -4.26 -0.87 3.35
CA ARG A 51 -4.88 -0.76 2.03
C ARG A 51 -4.41 0.50 1.34
N ILE A 52 -4.24 0.41 0.03
CA ILE A 52 -3.91 1.55 -0.82
C ILE A 52 -5.15 2.01 -1.57
N PHE A 53 -5.38 3.31 -1.60
CA PHE A 53 -6.41 3.89 -2.44
C PHE A 53 -5.91 4.00 -3.88
N VAL A 54 -6.74 3.57 -4.82
CA VAL A 54 -6.49 3.69 -6.26
C VAL A 54 -7.74 4.30 -6.88
N LEU A 55 -7.55 5.39 -7.61
CA LEU A 55 -8.59 5.98 -8.45
C LEU A 55 -8.49 5.35 -9.83
N TRP A 56 -9.57 4.74 -10.31
CA TRP A 56 -9.65 4.22 -11.68
C TRP A 56 -10.27 5.30 -12.56
N ASP A 57 -9.45 5.87 -13.44
CA ASP A 57 -9.79 7.08 -14.18
C ASP A 57 -10.60 6.77 -15.41
N ARG A 58 -10.16 5.79 -16.21
CA ARG A 58 -10.76 5.47 -17.51
C ARG A 58 -10.71 4.00 -17.85
N ILE A 59 -11.64 3.59 -18.69
CA ILE A 59 -11.69 2.26 -19.30
C ILE A 59 -11.69 2.38 -20.83
N GLU A 60 -10.98 1.48 -21.48
CA GLU A 60 -10.89 1.34 -22.93
C GLU A 60 -11.29 -0.09 -23.33
N THR A 61 -12.32 -0.21 -24.15
CA THR A 61 -12.78 -1.50 -24.67
C THR A 61 -11.89 -2.01 -25.81
N PRO A 62 -11.88 -3.33 -26.12
CA PRO A 62 -11.21 -3.85 -27.30
C PRO A 62 -11.72 -3.26 -28.62
N THR A 63 -12.92 -2.68 -28.62
CA THR A 63 -13.56 -2.01 -29.75
C THR A 63 -13.17 -0.53 -29.89
N GLY A 64 -12.32 0.00 -28.99
CA GLY A 64 -11.83 1.38 -29.00
C GLY A 64 -12.76 2.40 -28.35
N VAL A 65 -13.75 1.94 -27.57
CA VAL A 65 -14.64 2.82 -26.79
C VAL A 65 -13.92 3.22 -25.51
N ILE A 66 -13.82 4.52 -25.25
CA ILE A 66 -13.17 5.07 -24.06
C ILE A 66 -14.21 5.78 -23.20
N LEU A 67 -14.22 5.47 -21.91
CA LEU A 67 -15.14 6.05 -20.93
C LEU A 67 -14.41 6.46 -19.66
N ASP A 68 -14.84 7.59 -19.10
CA ASP A 68 -14.37 8.05 -17.80
C ASP A 68 -15.09 7.29 -16.68
N LEU A 69 -14.32 6.60 -15.86
CA LEU A 69 -14.80 5.88 -14.68
C LEU A 69 -14.81 6.80 -13.46
N ALA A 70 -13.70 7.49 -13.21
CA ALA A 70 -13.45 8.30 -12.02
C ALA A 70 -14.01 7.63 -10.75
N SER A 71 -13.58 6.39 -10.51
CA SER A 71 -14.22 5.44 -9.58
C SER A 71 -13.19 4.76 -8.68
N PRO A 72 -13.48 4.56 -7.38
CA PRO A 72 -12.53 4.00 -6.44
C PRO A 72 -12.35 2.49 -6.60
N GLY A 73 -11.13 2.02 -6.32
CA GLY A 73 -10.84 0.59 -6.15
C GLY A 73 -11.39 0.02 -4.84
N THR A 74 -11.76 -1.25 -4.85
CA THR A 74 -12.19 -2.00 -3.66
C THR A 74 -11.52 -3.36 -3.58
N ASP A 75 -11.54 -3.94 -2.38
CA ASP A 75 -11.20 -5.35 -2.20
C ASP A 75 -12.30 -6.29 -2.72
N ASN A 76 -12.05 -7.59 -2.60
CA ASN A 76 -12.94 -8.64 -3.07
C ASN A 76 -14.31 -8.64 -2.38
N LEU A 77 -14.44 -8.00 -1.22
CA LEU A 77 -15.68 -7.89 -0.45
C LEU A 77 -16.31 -6.49 -0.53
N GLY A 78 -15.76 -5.58 -1.35
CA GLY A 78 -16.28 -4.23 -1.54
C GLY A 78 -15.82 -3.21 -0.50
N ARG A 79 -14.82 -3.52 0.35
CA ARG A 79 -14.22 -2.51 1.23
C ARG A 79 -13.34 -1.57 0.41
N SER A 80 -13.34 -0.28 0.75
CA SER A 80 -12.57 0.74 0.04
C SER A 80 -11.05 0.46 0.09
N GLY A 81 -10.39 0.67 -1.04
CA GLY A 81 -8.96 0.47 -1.25
C GLY A 81 -8.59 -0.99 -1.50
N HIS A 82 -7.43 -1.20 -2.12
CA HIS A 82 -6.90 -2.52 -2.39
C HIS A 82 -6.03 -3.00 -1.22
N SER A 83 -6.29 -4.21 -0.74
CA SER A 83 -5.38 -4.87 0.21
C SER A 83 -4.10 -5.34 -0.48
N GLY A 84 -3.01 -5.38 0.27
CA GLY A 84 -1.71 -5.88 -0.18
C GLY A 84 -0.83 -6.31 0.99
N TYR A 85 0.40 -6.71 0.68
CA TYR A 85 1.43 -6.98 1.67
C TYR A 85 2.00 -5.66 2.18
N VAL A 86 2.11 -5.48 3.50
CA VAL A 86 2.65 -4.26 4.10
C VAL A 86 4.01 -4.55 4.72
N ASP A 87 5.04 -3.88 4.22
CA ASP A 87 6.34 -3.83 4.87
C ASP A 87 6.39 -2.64 5.84
N GLY A 88 6.44 -2.96 7.13
CA GLY A 88 6.54 -1.98 8.20
C GLY A 88 7.95 -1.41 8.39
N HIS A 89 8.95 -1.92 7.66
CA HIS A 89 10.36 -1.52 7.74
C HIS A 89 10.93 -1.56 9.17
N PHE A 90 10.54 -2.57 9.97
CA PHE A 90 10.89 -2.62 11.39
C PHE A 90 12.41 -2.65 11.63
N GLY A 91 13.15 -3.42 10.83
CA GLY A 91 14.61 -3.50 10.94
C GLY A 91 15.29 -2.17 10.62
N GLN A 92 14.80 -1.43 9.63
CA GLN A 92 15.29 -0.11 9.27
C GLN A 92 14.90 0.93 10.34
N ARG A 93 13.70 0.82 10.92
CA ARG A 93 13.16 1.74 11.95
C ARG A 93 13.81 1.58 13.32
N PHE A 94 14.17 0.35 13.70
CA PHE A 94 14.57 0.04 15.07
C PHE A 94 15.91 -0.70 15.19
N GLY A 95 16.52 -1.11 14.08
CA GLY A 95 17.74 -1.92 14.10
C GLY A 95 18.95 -1.20 14.71
N SER A 96 19.14 0.08 14.40
CA SER A 96 20.22 0.90 14.96
C SER A 96 20.07 1.11 16.47
N ALA A 97 18.85 1.45 16.91
CA ALA A 97 18.51 1.62 18.32
C ALA A 97 18.68 0.32 19.13
N MET A 98 18.26 -0.82 18.56
CA MET A 98 18.45 -2.13 19.18
C MET A 98 19.94 -2.47 19.33
N LEU A 99 20.76 -2.26 18.29
CA LEU A 99 22.20 -2.52 18.36
C LEU A 99 22.89 -1.64 19.42
N LEU A 100 22.54 -0.35 19.47
CA LEU A 100 23.12 0.57 20.44
C LEU A 100 22.68 0.24 21.88
N SER A 101 21.43 -0.19 22.08
CA SER A 101 20.96 -0.71 23.38
C SER A 101 21.78 -1.92 23.84
N LEU A 102 22.05 -2.87 22.93
CA LEU A 102 22.87 -4.06 23.25
C LEU A 102 24.31 -3.67 23.64
N ILE A 103 24.92 -2.69 22.96
CA ILE A 103 26.25 -2.19 23.32
C ILE A 103 26.23 -1.55 24.72
N GLY A 104 25.20 -0.75 25.01
CA GLY A 104 25.00 -0.15 26.34
C GLY A 104 24.84 -1.18 27.45
N ASP A 105 24.03 -2.21 27.22
CA ASP A 105 23.78 -3.29 28.18
C ASP A 105 25.04 -4.15 28.43
N VAL A 106 25.80 -4.45 27.38
CA VAL A 106 27.07 -5.16 27.50
C VAL A 106 28.09 -4.30 28.28
N GLY A 107 28.20 -3.02 27.95
CA GLY A 107 29.09 -2.09 28.65
C GLY A 107 28.77 -1.98 30.15
N THR A 108 27.49 -1.91 30.51
CA THR A 108 27.05 -1.86 31.92
C THR A 108 27.27 -3.18 32.64
N TYR A 109 27.05 -4.33 31.98
CA TYR A 109 27.32 -5.65 32.55
C TYR A 109 28.81 -5.85 32.87
N TYR A 110 29.71 -5.51 31.93
CA TYR A 110 31.15 -5.57 32.17
C TYR A 110 31.62 -4.59 33.25
N ALA A 111 31.08 -3.36 33.27
CA ALA A 111 31.38 -2.38 34.32
C ALA A 111 30.93 -2.86 35.73
N ASN A 112 29.75 -3.50 35.82
CA ASN A 112 29.24 -4.05 37.08
C ASN A 112 30.02 -5.30 37.53
N LYS A 113 30.51 -6.13 36.61
CA LYS A 113 31.38 -7.28 36.94
C LYS A 113 32.78 -6.86 37.41
N SER A 114 33.31 -5.74 36.90
CA SER A 114 34.58 -5.16 37.35
C SER A 114 34.51 -4.48 38.73
N LYS A 115 33.31 -4.21 39.28
CA LYS A 115 33.16 -3.66 40.66
C LYS A 115 33.55 -4.65 41.77
N GLY A 116 33.74 -5.94 41.46
CA GLY A 116 34.25 -6.94 42.40
C GLY A 116 35.75 -6.85 42.70
N ASN A 117 36.52 -6.01 41.99
CA ASN A 117 37.96 -5.87 42.20
C ASN A 117 38.36 -4.39 42.15
N SER A 118 38.13 -3.68 43.28
CA SER A 118 38.83 -2.46 43.72
C SER A 118 39.41 -1.50 42.67
N ASN A 119 38.64 -1.16 41.62
CA ASN A 119 38.92 0.01 40.79
C ASN A 119 37.61 0.61 40.30
N LYS A 120 37.18 1.69 40.95
CA LYS A 120 35.91 2.38 40.72
C LYS A 120 35.99 3.18 39.42
N ILE A 121 35.84 2.53 38.26
CA ILE A 121 35.51 3.23 37.02
C ILE A 121 34.04 3.64 37.13
N GLN A 122 33.82 4.89 37.52
CA GLN A 122 32.50 5.50 37.63
C GLN A 122 32.05 5.90 36.22
N PHE A 123 31.46 4.96 35.48
CA PHE A 123 30.63 5.32 34.33
C PHE A 123 29.38 6.04 34.87
N GLY A 124 29.41 7.37 34.84
CA GLY A 124 28.27 8.21 35.16
C GLY A 124 27.09 7.92 34.23
N ASP A 125 25.88 7.89 34.80
CA ASP A 125 24.60 8.09 34.11
C ASP A 125 24.29 7.28 32.85
N THR A 126 24.46 5.95 32.88
CA THR A 126 23.89 5.10 31.82
C THR A 126 22.35 5.15 31.76
N ILE A 127 21.67 5.59 32.84
CA ILE A 127 20.21 5.75 32.90
C ILE A 127 19.71 6.96 32.07
N GLY A 128 20.56 7.99 31.88
CA GLY A 128 20.24 9.14 31.01
C GLY A 128 20.28 8.75 29.52
N GLY A 129 21.30 7.98 29.11
CA GLY A 129 21.46 7.53 27.73
C GLY A 129 20.32 6.64 27.22
N THR A 130 19.69 5.82 28.07
CA THR A 130 18.56 4.96 27.67
C THR A 130 17.30 5.75 27.30
N LYS A 131 17.03 6.89 27.96
CA LYS A 131 15.88 7.77 27.62
C LYS A 131 16.10 8.49 26.29
N ASP A 132 17.33 8.92 26.03
CA ASP A 132 17.67 9.57 24.75
C ASP A 132 17.57 8.57 23.59
N LEU A 133 17.98 7.32 23.79
CA LEU A 133 17.87 6.26 22.79
C LEU A 133 16.43 5.89 22.44
N ALA A 134 15.56 5.75 23.44
CA ALA A 134 14.14 5.49 23.21
C ALA A 134 13.49 6.65 22.43
N SER A 135 13.89 7.89 22.73
CA SER A 135 13.40 9.09 22.05
C SER A 135 13.88 9.17 20.60
N ILE A 136 15.16 8.88 20.34
CA ILE A 136 15.75 8.84 18.99
C ILE A 136 15.11 7.73 18.14
N ALA A 137 14.93 6.53 18.71
CA ALA A 137 14.27 5.41 18.03
C ALA A 137 12.82 5.73 17.67
N LEU A 138 12.09 6.40 18.57
CA LEU A 138 10.73 6.86 18.30
C LEU A 138 10.72 7.93 17.21
N GLN A 139 11.69 8.86 17.23
CA GLN A 139 11.79 9.93 16.25
C GLN A 139 12.16 9.42 14.85
N ASP A 140 13.06 8.45 14.74
CA ASP A 140 13.44 7.82 13.46
C ASP A 140 12.31 6.95 12.89
N SER A 141 11.58 6.26 13.77
CA SER A 141 10.41 5.46 13.42
C SER A 141 9.25 6.25 12.81
N ILE A 142 9.19 7.57 13.03
CA ILE A 142 8.16 8.45 12.45
C ILE A 142 8.48 8.79 10.98
N HIS A 143 9.76 8.76 10.58
CA HIS A 143 10.18 9.20 9.24
C HIS A 143 10.12 8.07 8.19
N ILE A 144 10.20 6.80 8.61
CA ILE A 144 10.13 5.65 7.70
C ILE A 144 8.68 5.16 7.65
N LYS A 145 7.96 5.58 6.60
CA LYS A 145 6.58 5.14 6.34
C LYS A 145 6.55 3.67 5.92
N PRO A 146 5.49 2.91 6.29
CA PRO A 146 5.29 1.57 5.75
C PRO A 146 5.04 1.62 4.24
N THR A 147 5.35 0.52 3.56
CA THR A 147 5.09 0.34 2.13
C THR A 147 4.11 -0.80 1.90
N LEU A 148 3.10 -0.56 1.07
CA LEU A 148 2.19 -1.58 0.59
C LEU A 148 2.59 -2.03 -0.81
N TYR A 149 2.71 -3.35 -0.97
CA TYR A 149 2.94 -4.03 -2.23
C TYR A 149 1.69 -4.82 -2.63
N LYS A 150 1.29 -4.69 -3.89
CA LYS A 150 0.25 -5.51 -4.50
C LYS A 150 0.76 -6.09 -5.81
N ASN A 151 0.73 -7.41 -5.93
CA ASN A 151 1.37 -8.08 -7.05
C ASN A 151 0.51 -7.98 -8.32
N GLN A 152 1.20 -7.98 -9.46
CA GLN A 152 0.59 -8.26 -10.75
C GLN A 152 -0.13 -9.62 -10.75
N GLY A 153 -1.16 -9.75 -11.57
CA GLY A 153 -2.02 -10.93 -11.63
C GLY A 153 -3.10 -10.98 -10.56
N GLU A 154 -2.99 -10.23 -9.46
CA GLU A 154 -4.01 -10.26 -8.41
C GLU A 154 -5.37 -9.72 -8.89
N HIS A 155 -6.44 -10.35 -8.40
CA HIS A 155 -7.80 -9.84 -8.61
C HIS A 155 -8.02 -8.59 -7.79
N ILE A 156 -8.65 -7.61 -8.43
CA ILE A 156 -9.06 -6.35 -7.85
C ILE A 156 -10.47 -6.04 -8.32
N ASN A 157 -11.19 -5.24 -7.54
CA ASN A 157 -12.51 -4.76 -7.90
C ASN A 157 -12.48 -3.25 -8.06
N VAL A 158 -13.35 -2.75 -8.93
CA VAL A 158 -13.61 -1.32 -9.12
C VAL A 158 -15.06 -1.09 -8.76
N PHE A 159 -15.31 -0.15 -7.84
CA PHE A 159 -16.67 0.24 -7.50
C PHE A 159 -17.05 1.43 -8.37
N VAL A 160 -17.94 1.20 -9.34
CA VAL A 160 -18.41 2.24 -10.25
C VAL A 160 -19.26 3.25 -9.46
N ALA A 161 -18.74 4.46 -9.28
CA ALA A 161 -19.33 5.48 -8.41
C ALA A 161 -20.36 6.38 -9.09
N ARG A 162 -20.58 6.20 -10.40
CA ARG A 162 -21.48 7.00 -11.22
C ARG A 162 -22.10 6.16 -12.33
N ASP A 163 -23.28 6.54 -12.79
CA ASP A 163 -23.89 5.89 -13.94
C ASP A 163 -23.05 6.13 -15.19
N LEU A 164 -22.83 5.05 -15.96
CA LEU A 164 -22.13 5.09 -17.24
C LEU A 164 -23.16 4.96 -18.36
N ASP A 165 -23.27 5.98 -19.22
CA ASP A 165 -24.22 6.00 -20.34
C ASP A 165 -23.53 5.65 -21.65
N PHE A 166 -24.03 4.59 -22.31
CA PHE A 166 -23.48 4.06 -23.55
C PHE A 166 -24.37 4.34 -24.77
N ARG A 167 -25.48 5.07 -24.59
CA ARG A 167 -26.47 5.33 -25.66
C ARG A 167 -25.89 6.08 -26.86
N SER A 168 -24.83 6.87 -26.67
CA SER A 168 -24.16 7.62 -27.73
C SER A 168 -23.18 6.76 -28.56
N VAL A 169 -22.83 5.57 -28.08
CA VAL A 169 -21.78 4.74 -28.68
C VAL A 169 -22.33 3.42 -29.23
N TYR A 170 -23.28 2.80 -28.55
CA TYR A 170 -23.89 1.54 -28.98
C TYR A 170 -25.31 1.75 -29.52
N GLU A 171 -25.63 1.03 -30.60
CA GLU A 171 -26.97 0.94 -31.17
C GLU A 171 -27.41 -0.54 -31.21
N LEU A 172 -28.70 -0.78 -30.98
CA LEU A 172 -29.29 -2.10 -31.13
C LEU A 172 -29.80 -2.29 -32.55
N LYS A 173 -29.32 -3.33 -33.24
CA LYS A 173 -29.82 -3.73 -34.56
C LYS A 173 -30.60 -5.03 -34.45
N LEU A 174 -31.73 -5.11 -35.15
CA LEU A 174 -32.49 -6.35 -35.30
C LEU A 174 -31.63 -7.35 -36.07
N SER A 175 -31.40 -8.53 -35.50
CA SER A 175 -30.81 -9.65 -36.25
C SER A 175 -31.84 -10.07 -37.30
N GLN A 176 -31.49 -9.90 -38.57
CA GLN A 176 -32.24 -10.46 -39.70
C GLN A 176 -31.94 -11.96 -39.85
#